data_AF-A0A380DUA1-F1
#
_entry.id   AF-A0A380DUA1-F1
#
_cell.length_a   1.000
_cell.length_b   1.000
_cell.length_c   1.000
_cell.angle_alpha   90.00
_cell.angle_beta   90.00
_cell.angle_gamma   90.00
#
_symmetry.space_group_name_H-M   'P 1'
#
loop_
_entity.id
_entity.type
_entity.pdbx_description
1 polymer ?
#
loop_
_entity_poly.entity_id
_entity_poly.type
_entity_poly.pdbx_seq_one_letter_code
_entity_poly.pdbx_strand_id
1 'polypeptide(L)'
;MNYTLQTEIEYVRENYYINESDAQSVRQFENEIQSLISVYDDILKEMSKSAVRYSEVQDNLQYLEDHVTVINDKQEKLQNHLIQLREDEAEAEDNLLRVQSKKEEVYRRLLASNLTSVPERFIIMKNEIDHEVRDVNEQFSERPIHVKQLKDKVSKIVIQMNTFEDEANDVLVNAVYAEKLIQYGNRYRKDYSNVDKSLNEAERLFKNNRYKRAIEIAEQALESVEPGVTKHIEEEVIKQ
;
A
#
# COMPACT_ATOMS: atom_id res chain seq x y z
N MET A 1 5.19 -24.61 -27.11
CA MET A 1 4.31 -23.52 -26.64
C MET A 1 3.24 -23.99 -25.65
N ASN A 2 2.61 -25.16 -25.81
CA ASN A 2 1.64 -25.67 -24.82
C ASN A 2 2.30 -26.16 -23.50
N TYR A 3 3.47 -26.82 -23.60
CA TYR A 3 4.21 -27.32 -22.43
C TYR A 3 4.63 -26.22 -21.45
N THR A 4 4.98 -25.03 -21.94
CA THR A 4 5.38 -23.90 -21.10
C THR A 4 4.22 -23.37 -20.27
N LEU A 5 3.02 -23.30 -20.86
CA LEU A 5 1.81 -22.86 -20.16
C LEU A 5 1.38 -23.85 -19.08
N GLN A 6 1.41 -25.17 -19.35
CA GLN A 6 1.07 -26.17 -18.33
C GLN A 6 2.03 -26.14 -17.14
N THR A 7 3.34 -26.08 -17.37
CA THR A 7 4.33 -26.00 -16.30
C THR A 7 4.19 -24.70 -15.49
N GLU A 8 3.90 -23.58 -16.16
CA GLU A 8 3.69 -22.30 -15.50
C GLU A 8 2.39 -22.28 -14.69
N ILE A 9 1.33 -22.93 -15.16
CA ILE A 9 0.07 -23.09 -14.44
C ILE A 9 0.24 -24.03 -13.23
N GLU A 10 0.98 -25.13 -13.35
CA GLU A 10 1.30 -26.03 -12.23
C GLU A 10 2.12 -25.30 -11.15
N TYR A 11 3.14 -24.55 -11.57
CA TYR A 11 3.93 -23.72 -10.66
C TYR A 11 3.08 -22.67 -9.95
N VAL A 12 2.15 -22.03 -10.66
CA VAL A 12 1.25 -21.05 -10.04
C VAL A 12 0.26 -21.74 -9.10
N ARG A 13 -0.23 -22.94 -9.41
CA ARG A 13 -1.13 -23.70 -8.52
C ARG A 13 -0.48 -24.06 -7.18
N GLU A 14 0.81 -24.34 -7.18
CA GLU A 14 1.55 -24.64 -5.96
C GLU A 14 1.84 -23.40 -5.12
N ASN A 15 2.00 -22.24 -5.76
CA ASN A 15 2.45 -21.02 -5.09
C ASN A 15 1.33 -20.02 -4.74
N TYR A 16 0.25 -20.01 -5.52
CA TYR A 16 -0.86 -19.06 -5.39
C TYR A 16 -2.19 -19.77 -5.29
N TYR A 17 -3.11 -19.15 -4.56
CA TYR A 17 -4.49 -19.58 -4.52
C TYR A 17 -5.16 -19.17 -5.83
N ILE A 18 -5.10 -20.07 -6.81
CA ILE A 18 -5.82 -19.91 -8.07
C ILE A 18 -7.30 -20.20 -7.78
N ASN A 19 -8.20 -19.29 -8.17
CA ASN A 19 -9.64 -19.54 -8.08
C ASN A 19 -9.98 -20.82 -8.87
N GLU A 20 -10.89 -21.64 -8.33
CA GLU A 20 -11.29 -22.89 -8.97
C GLU A 20 -11.81 -22.68 -10.42
N SER A 21 -12.34 -21.47 -10.70
CA SER A 21 -12.72 -20.98 -12.03
C SER A 21 -11.58 -20.94 -13.03
N ASP A 22 -10.39 -20.48 -12.64
CA ASP A 22 -9.25 -20.35 -13.56
C ASP A 22 -8.66 -21.73 -13.84
N ALA A 23 -8.60 -22.60 -12.83
CA ALA A 23 -8.20 -24.00 -13.00
C ALA A 23 -9.19 -24.78 -13.88
N GLN A 24 -10.50 -24.50 -13.78
CA GLN A 24 -11.50 -25.07 -14.68
C GLN A 24 -11.36 -24.54 -16.10
N SER A 25 -11.03 -23.26 -16.27
CA SER A 25 -10.83 -22.65 -17.59
C SER A 25 -9.67 -23.31 -18.34
N VAL A 26 -8.58 -23.64 -17.65
CA VAL A 26 -7.44 -24.38 -18.23
C VAL A 26 -7.87 -25.75 -18.75
N ARG A 27 -8.62 -26.52 -17.93
CA ARG A 27 -9.16 -27.83 -18.35
C ARG A 27 -10.13 -27.70 -19.52
N GLN A 28 -10.91 -26.62 -19.57
CA GLN A 28 -11.79 -26.34 -20.70
C GLN A 28 -10.97 -26.08 -21.97
N PHE A 29 -9.88 -25.30 -21.90
CA PHE A 29 -9.01 -25.09 -23.06
C PHE A 29 -8.36 -26.38 -23.56
N GLU A 30 -7.95 -27.28 -22.67
CA GLU A 30 -7.42 -28.59 -23.08
C GLU A 30 -8.46 -29.42 -23.85
N ASN A 31 -9.71 -29.46 -23.35
CA ASN A 31 -10.80 -30.17 -24.01
C ASN A 31 -11.17 -29.52 -25.35
N GLU A 32 -11.23 -28.19 -25.41
CA GLU A 32 -11.50 -27.43 -26.64
C GLU A 32 -10.39 -27.70 -27.67
N ILE A 33 -9.11 -27.65 -27.28
CA ILE A 33 -7.97 -27.95 -28.17
C ILE A 33 -8.04 -29.40 -28.67
N GLN A 34 -8.35 -30.37 -27.82
CA GLN A 34 -8.52 -31.77 -28.26
C GLN A 34 -9.67 -31.93 -29.25
N SER A 35 -10.78 -31.23 -29.04
CA SER A 35 -11.89 -31.23 -30.00
C SER A 35 -11.47 -30.65 -31.36
N LEU A 36 -10.68 -29.58 -31.37
CA LEU A 36 -10.16 -28.96 -32.60
C LEU A 36 -9.17 -29.87 -33.33
N ILE A 37 -8.34 -30.61 -32.60
CA ILE A 37 -7.45 -31.63 -33.19
C ILE A 37 -8.26 -32.71 -33.89
N SER A 38 -9.35 -33.19 -33.27
CA SER A 38 -10.24 -34.17 -33.91
C SER A 38 -10.89 -33.63 -35.18
N VAL A 39 -11.35 -32.37 -35.18
CA VAL A 39 -11.93 -31.72 -36.36
C VAL A 39 -10.88 -31.60 -37.46
N TYR A 40 -9.63 -31.26 -37.11
CA TYR A 40 -8.53 -31.19 -38.06
C TYR A 40 -8.19 -32.56 -38.68
N ASP A 41 -8.19 -33.63 -37.88
CA ASP A 41 -8.00 -35.00 -38.39
C ASP A 41 -9.11 -35.42 -39.36
N ASP A 42 -10.35 -34.98 -39.12
CA ASP A 42 -11.47 -35.24 -40.02
C ASP A 42 -11.36 -34.45 -41.34
N ILE A 43 -10.85 -33.21 -41.31
CA ILE A 43 -10.48 -32.46 -42.52
C ILE A 43 -9.38 -33.20 -43.31
N LEU A 44 -8.36 -33.73 -42.65
CA LEU A 44 -7.31 -34.51 -43.31
C LEU A 44 -7.86 -35.77 -43.99
N LYS A 45 -8.79 -36.48 -43.33
CA LYS A 45 -9.48 -37.63 -43.93
C LYS A 45 -10.35 -37.23 -45.12
N GLU A 46 -11.10 -36.14 -45.03
CA GLU A 46 -11.89 -35.57 -46.13
C GLU A 46 -11.02 -35.25 -47.36
N MET A 47 -9.87 -34.61 -47.15
CA MET A 47 -8.90 -34.30 -48.21
C MET A 47 -8.23 -35.52 -48.84
N SER A 48 -8.18 -36.66 -48.13
CA SER A 48 -7.60 -37.91 -48.65
C SER A 48 -8.53 -38.69 -49.59
N LYS A 49 -9.82 -38.30 -49.68
CA LYS A 49 -10.81 -38.95 -50.56
C LYS A 49 -10.63 -38.53 -52.01
N SER A 50 -11.01 -39.40 -52.95
CA SER A 50 -10.90 -39.13 -54.40
C SER A 50 -11.83 -38.04 -54.93
N ALA A 51 -12.90 -37.71 -54.20
CA ALA A 51 -13.84 -36.63 -54.51
C ALA A 51 -14.00 -35.73 -53.28
N VAL A 52 -13.18 -34.68 -53.21
CA VAL A 52 -13.14 -33.74 -52.08
C VAL A 52 -14.22 -32.67 -52.24
N ARG A 53 -14.96 -32.39 -51.16
CA ARG A 53 -15.89 -31.26 -51.09
C ARG A 53 -15.16 -30.02 -50.58
N TYR A 54 -14.57 -29.27 -51.50
CA TYR A 54 -13.73 -28.11 -51.15
C TYR A 54 -14.47 -27.02 -50.34
N SER A 55 -15.78 -26.83 -50.51
CA SER A 55 -16.50 -25.82 -49.71
C SER A 55 -16.66 -26.25 -48.24
N GLU A 56 -16.94 -27.54 -47.97
CA GLU A 56 -17.03 -28.05 -46.60
C GLU A 56 -15.67 -28.01 -45.89
N VAL A 57 -14.58 -28.28 -46.62
CA VAL A 57 -13.21 -28.13 -46.09
C VAL A 57 -12.90 -26.67 -45.75
N GLN A 58 -13.31 -25.73 -46.61
CA GLN A 58 -13.11 -24.30 -46.37
C GLN A 58 -13.90 -23.82 -45.14
N ASP A 59 -15.16 -24.22 -45.01
CA ASP A 59 -16.01 -23.85 -43.88
C ASP A 59 -15.45 -24.41 -42.55
N ASN A 60 -14.99 -25.67 -42.56
CA ASN A 60 -14.37 -26.30 -41.39
C ASN A 60 -13.01 -25.68 -41.02
N LEU A 61 -12.22 -25.25 -42.01
CA LEU A 61 -10.98 -24.51 -41.77
C LEU A 61 -11.25 -23.14 -41.15
N GLN A 62 -12.28 -22.42 -41.63
CA GLN A 62 -12.66 -21.13 -41.05
C GLN A 62 -13.13 -21.30 -39.60
N TYR A 63 -13.95 -22.33 -39.33
CA TYR A 63 -14.36 -22.68 -37.97
C TYR A 63 -13.17 -22.95 -37.05
N LEU A 64 -12.16 -23.68 -37.53
CA LEU A 64 -10.93 -23.94 -36.79
C LEU A 64 -10.15 -22.66 -36.50
N GLU A 65 -9.98 -21.79 -37.49
CA GLU A 65 -9.29 -20.51 -37.34
C GLU A 65 -9.98 -19.61 -36.29
N ASP A 66 -11.31 -19.48 -36.38
CA ASP A 66 -12.11 -18.68 -35.45
C ASP A 66 -12.03 -19.23 -34.01
N HIS A 67 -12.06 -20.55 -33.83
CA HIS A 67 -11.95 -21.14 -32.50
C HIS A 67 -10.53 -21.09 -31.93
N VAL A 68 -9.50 -21.30 -32.76
CA VAL A 68 -8.10 -21.18 -32.33
C VAL A 68 -7.80 -19.75 -31.88
N THR A 69 -8.27 -18.74 -32.62
CA THR A 69 -8.09 -17.32 -32.23
C THR A 69 -8.77 -17.02 -30.90
N VAL A 70 -10.00 -17.47 -30.68
CA VAL A 70 -10.71 -17.30 -29.39
C VAL A 70 -9.98 -17.98 -28.23
N ILE A 71 -9.45 -19.20 -28.42
CA ILE A 71 -8.69 -19.90 -27.38
C ILE A 71 -7.39 -19.15 -27.07
N ASN A 72 -6.69 -18.68 -28.10
CA ASN A 72 -5.44 -17.93 -27.93
C ASN A 72 -5.66 -16.64 -27.14
N ASP A 73 -6.71 -15.86 -27.46
CA ASP A 73 -7.07 -14.65 -26.72
C ASP A 73 -7.39 -14.93 -25.25
N LYS A 74 -8.07 -16.05 -24.97
CA LYS A 74 -8.39 -16.45 -23.59
C LYS A 74 -7.14 -16.92 -22.83
N GLN A 75 -6.26 -17.68 -23.49
CA GLN A 75 -4.98 -18.10 -22.91
C GLN A 75 -4.08 -16.91 -22.61
N GLU A 76 -4.02 -15.91 -23.49
CA GLU A 76 -3.27 -14.67 -23.27
C GLU A 76 -3.80 -13.89 -22.06
N LYS A 77 -5.13 -13.77 -21.93
CA LYS A 77 -5.76 -13.14 -20.75
C LYS A 77 -5.40 -13.87 -19.46
N LEU A 78 -5.43 -15.19 -19.48
CA LEU A 78 -5.05 -15.99 -18.31
C LEU A 78 -3.57 -15.79 -17.98
N GLN A 79 -2.69 -15.84 -18.98
CA GLN A 79 -1.26 -15.61 -18.79
C GLN A 79 -0.99 -14.22 -18.20
N ASN A 80 -1.64 -13.18 -18.72
CA ASN A 80 -1.54 -11.83 -18.18
C ASN A 80 -2.04 -11.75 -16.73
N HIS A 81 -3.13 -12.45 -16.40
CA HIS A 81 -3.61 -12.51 -15.03
C HIS A 81 -2.60 -13.18 -14.08
N LEU A 82 -1.96 -14.27 -14.52
CA LEU A 82 -0.92 -14.96 -13.75
C LEU A 82 0.32 -14.10 -13.53
N ILE A 83 0.75 -13.35 -14.55
CA ILE A 83 1.85 -12.38 -14.44
C ILE A 83 1.49 -11.29 -13.43
N GLN A 84 0.28 -10.75 -13.50
CA GLN A 84 -0.21 -9.73 -12.56
C GLN A 84 -0.19 -10.22 -11.11
N LEU A 85 -0.52 -11.49 -10.84
CA LEU A 85 -0.46 -12.04 -9.48
C LEU A 85 0.97 -12.01 -8.91
N ARG A 86 1.98 -12.25 -9.75
CA ARG A 86 3.40 -12.20 -9.34
C ARG A 86 3.85 -10.76 -9.11
N GLU A 87 3.44 -9.85 -9.99
CA GLU A 87 3.72 -8.42 -9.84
C GLU A 87 3.06 -7.86 -8.57
N ASP A 88 1.81 -8.22 -8.30
CA ASP A 88 1.07 -7.82 -7.11
C ASP A 88 1.72 -8.35 -5.81
N GLU A 89 2.24 -9.60 -5.79
CA GLU A 89 3.00 -10.14 -4.66
C GLU A 89 4.29 -9.36 -4.42
N ALA A 90 5.06 -9.09 -5.48
CA ALA A 90 6.31 -8.32 -5.39
C ALA A 90 6.07 -6.88 -4.94
N GLU A 91 5.02 -6.24 -5.44
CA GLU A 91 4.62 -4.88 -5.01
C GLU A 91 4.21 -4.87 -3.53
N ALA A 92 3.50 -5.90 -3.07
CA ALA A 92 3.12 -6.03 -1.67
C ALA A 92 4.35 -6.20 -0.75
N GLU A 93 5.35 -6.98 -1.18
CA GLU A 93 6.61 -7.18 -0.45
C GLU A 93 7.42 -5.87 -0.34
N ASP A 94 7.58 -5.15 -1.47
CA ASP A 94 8.29 -3.85 -1.48
C ASP A 94 7.60 -2.82 -0.57
N ASN A 95 6.27 -2.76 -0.61
CA ASN A 95 5.49 -1.87 0.24
C ASN A 95 5.69 -2.18 1.73
N LEU A 96 5.78 -3.45 2.13
CA LEU A 96 6.07 -3.82 3.52
C LEU A 96 7.46 -3.40 3.96
N LEU A 97 8.48 -3.63 3.12
CA LEU A 97 9.85 -3.19 3.42
C LEU A 97 9.93 -1.67 3.58
N ARG A 98 9.19 -0.94 2.74
CA ARG A 98 9.06 0.51 2.84
C ARG A 98 8.38 0.93 4.14
N VAL A 99 7.29 0.27 4.53
CA VAL A 99 6.61 0.52 5.81
C VAL A 99 7.56 0.29 7.00
N GLN A 100 8.29 -0.83 7.03
CA GLN A 100 9.24 -1.13 8.10
C GLN A 100 10.31 -0.04 8.23
N SER A 101 10.90 0.35 7.10
CA SER A 101 11.93 1.40 7.06
C SER A 101 11.39 2.75 7.53
N LYS A 102 10.22 3.15 7.02
CA LYS A 102 9.61 4.45 7.33
C LYS A 102 9.13 4.54 8.78
N LYS A 103 8.59 3.45 9.32
CA LYS A 103 8.19 3.34 10.74
C LYS A 103 9.37 3.61 11.68
N GLU A 104 10.53 3.00 11.43
CA GLU A 104 11.74 3.24 12.24
C GLU A 104 12.32 4.65 12.02
N GLU A 105 12.22 5.21 10.83
CA GLU A 105 12.59 6.60 10.55
C GLU A 105 11.75 7.60 11.36
N VAL A 106 10.42 7.49 11.28
CA VAL A 106 9.50 8.35 12.02
C VAL A 106 9.72 8.22 13.53
N TYR A 107 9.91 6.99 14.02
CA TYR A 107 10.19 6.77 15.45
C TYR A 107 11.53 7.39 15.88
N ARG A 108 12.59 7.29 15.06
CA ARG A 108 13.86 7.98 15.34
C ARG A 108 13.70 9.49 15.33
N ARG A 109 12.90 10.06 14.42
CA ARG A 109 12.59 11.50 14.41
C ARG A 109 11.90 11.95 15.69
N LEU A 110 10.94 11.16 16.19
CA LEU A 110 10.30 11.40 17.49
C LEU A 110 11.30 11.35 18.65
N LEU A 111 12.21 10.38 18.67
CA LEU A 111 13.24 10.26 19.72
C LEU A 111 14.32 11.36 19.66
N ALA A 112 14.70 11.79 18.45
CA ALA A 112 15.74 12.80 18.26
C ALA A 112 15.24 14.22 18.52
N SER A 113 13.92 14.43 18.51
CA SER A 113 13.32 15.73 18.81
C SER A 113 13.43 16.06 20.31
N ASN A 114 13.48 17.36 20.64
CA ASN A 114 13.54 17.86 22.02
C ASN A 114 12.23 17.66 22.82
N LEU A 115 11.45 16.63 22.51
CA LEU A 115 10.24 16.30 23.26
C LEU A 115 10.63 15.88 24.68
N THR A 116 9.84 16.33 25.66
CA THR A 116 10.08 15.97 27.07
C THR A 116 9.89 14.46 27.30
N SER A 117 8.97 13.85 26.56
CA SER A 117 8.79 12.40 26.47
C SER A 117 8.02 12.05 25.19
N VAL A 118 8.28 10.88 24.61
CA VAL A 118 7.45 10.36 23.51
C VAL A 118 6.11 9.92 24.08
N PRO A 119 4.96 10.43 23.58
CA PRO A 119 3.65 9.99 24.04
C PRO A 119 3.46 8.48 23.85
N GLU A 120 2.91 7.80 24.87
CA GLU A 120 2.67 6.35 24.87
C GLU A 120 1.85 5.88 23.66
N ARG A 121 0.94 6.74 23.17
CA ARG A 121 0.15 6.52 21.95
C ARG A 121 1.00 6.14 20.73
N PHE A 122 2.16 6.78 20.53
CA PHE A 122 3.02 6.46 19.39
C PHE A 122 3.75 5.12 19.57
N ILE A 123 4.01 4.71 20.81
CA ILE A 123 4.57 3.38 21.11
C ILE A 123 3.53 2.31 20.78
N ILE A 124 2.26 2.54 21.16
CA ILE A 124 1.15 1.63 20.84
C ILE A 124 0.99 1.51 19.33
N MET A 125 0.90 2.62 18.59
CA MET A 125 0.77 2.61 17.13
C MET A 125 1.94 1.90 16.44
N LYS A 126 3.17 2.14 16.89
CA LYS A 126 4.34 1.42 16.37
C LYS A 126 4.19 -0.09 16.59
N ASN A 127 3.77 -0.51 17.78
CA ASN A 127 3.58 -1.92 18.11
C ASN A 127 2.44 -2.56 17.31
N GLU A 128 1.35 -1.83 17.05
CA GLU A 128 0.26 -2.28 16.18
C GLU A 128 0.75 -2.52 14.75
N ILE A 129 1.49 -1.57 14.17
CA ILE A 129 2.12 -1.74 12.84
C ILE A 129 3.08 -2.93 12.87
N ASP A 130 3.88 -3.10 13.94
CA ASP A 130 4.81 -4.22 14.09
C ASP A 130 4.11 -5.58 14.19
N HIS A 131 2.90 -5.62 14.76
CA HIS A 131 2.07 -6.82 14.82
C HIS A 131 1.50 -7.15 13.44
N GLU A 132 0.86 -6.19 12.78
CA GLU A 132 0.26 -6.37 11.46
C GLU A 132 1.31 -6.76 10.40
N VAL A 133 2.50 -6.17 10.44
CA VAL A 133 3.60 -6.55 9.55
C VAL A 133 4.05 -7.99 9.78
N ARG A 134 4.07 -8.47 11.04
CA ARG A 134 4.38 -9.88 11.33
C ARG A 134 3.29 -10.81 10.81
N ASP A 135 2.03 -10.47 11.06
CA ASP A 135 0.88 -11.25 10.59
C ASP A 135 0.89 -11.39 9.07
N VAL A 136 1.25 -10.32 8.34
CA VAL A 136 1.37 -10.38 6.89
C VAL A 136 2.58 -11.20 6.44
N ASN A 137 3.74 -11.10 7.11
CA ASN A 137 4.90 -11.94 6.81
C ASN A 137 4.62 -13.45 7.01
N GLU A 138 3.80 -13.80 8.00
CA GLU A 138 3.32 -15.17 8.17
C GLU A 138 2.49 -15.61 6.96
N GLN A 139 1.61 -14.74 6.45
CA GLN A 139 0.83 -15.03 5.23
C GLN A 139 1.68 -15.14 3.96
N PHE A 140 2.81 -14.44 3.85
CA PHE A 140 3.78 -14.64 2.77
C PHE A 140 4.48 -16.01 2.85
N SER A 141 4.58 -16.57 4.05
CA SER A 141 5.21 -17.88 4.29
C SER A 141 4.25 -19.05 4.05
N GLU A 142 2.94 -18.79 4.11
CA GLU A 142 1.91 -19.77 3.79
C GLU A 142 1.81 -20.00 2.28
N ARG A 143 1.84 -21.27 1.86
CA ARG A 143 1.57 -21.65 0.47
C ARG A 143 0.34 -22.55 0.46
N PRO A 144 -0.65 -22.30 -0.42
CA PRO A 144 -0.73 -21.26 -1.47
C PRO A 144 -1.16 -19.86 -0.97
N ILE A 145 -0.59 -18.79 -1.55
CA ILE A 145 -0.86 -17.39 -1.13
C ILE A 145 -2.14 -16.85 -1.77
N HIS A 146 -2.98 -16.19 -0.96
CA HIS A 146 -4.15 -15.46 -1.46
C HIS A 146 -3.83 -13.98 -1.74
N VAL A 147 -3.25 -13.69 -2.92
CA VAL A 147 -2.70 -12.37 -3.31
C VAL A 147 -3.68 -11.21 -3.09
N LYS A 148 -4.96 -11.40 -3.40
CA LYS A 148 -5.97 -10.35 -3.20
C LYS A 148 -6.14 -9.94 -1.73
N GLN A 149 -6.24 -10.91 -0.83
CA GLN A 149 -6.40 -10.64 0.60
C GLN A 149 -5.12 -10.02 1.19
N LEU A 150 -3.97 -10.50 0.70
CA LEU A 150 -2.66 -9.98 1.04
C LEU A 150 -2.53 -8.50 0.65
N LYS A 151 -2.86 -8.16 -0.59
CA LYS A 151 -2.85 -6.78 -1.10
C LYS A 151 -3.76 -5.85 -0.30
N ASP A 152 -4.96 -6.31 0.05
CA ASP A 152 -5.89 -5.55 0.89
C ASP A 152 -5.32 -5.31 2.29
N LYS A 153 -4.65 -6.30 2.89
CA LYS A 153 -3.97 -6.14 4.19
C LYS A 153 -2.79 -5.19 4.12
N VAL A 154 -1.90 -5.35 3.13
CA VAL A 154 -0.75 -4.44 2.95
C VAL A 154 -1.23 -3.01 2.73
N SER A 155 -2.30 -2.80 1.95
CA SER A 155 -2.89 -1.48 1.74
C SER A 155 -3.38 -0.85 3.07
N LYS A 156 -3.99 -1.64 3.96
CA LYS A 156 -4.39 -1.16 5.29
C LYS A 156 -3.19 -0.76 6.15
N ILE A 157 -2.12 -1.57 6.14
CA ILE A 157 -0.88 -1.27 6.86
C ILE A 157 -0.25 0.03 6.35
N VAL A 158 -0.22 0.23 5.03
CA VAL A 158 0.28 1.47 4.43
C VAL A 158 -0.53 2.69 4.89
N ILE A 159 -1.86 2.57 4.96
CA ILE A 159 -2.74 3.66 5.46
C ILE A 159 -2.47 3.94 6.95
N GLN A 160 -2.31 2.90 7.77
CA GLN A 160 -1.96 3.05 9.19
C GLN A 160 -0.59 3.72 9.36
N MET A 161 0.39 3.35 8.56
CA MET A 161 1.73 3.96 8.57
C MET A 161 1.68 5.44 8.17
N ASN A 162 0.93 5.80 7.13
CA ASN A 162 0.75 7.19 6.73
C ASN A 162 0.08 7.99 7.86
N THR A 163 -0.93 7.42 8.51
CA THR A 163 -1.60 8.07 9.66
C THR A 163 -0.62 8.28 10.82
N PHE A 164 0.21 7.28 11.14
CA PHE A 164 1.25 7.38 12.16
C PHE A 164 2.27 8.48 11.85
N GLU A 165 2.70 8.58 10.59
CA GLU A 165 3.60 9.63 10.12
C GLU A 165 2.98 11.03 10.20
N ASP A 166 1.74 11.20 9.73
CA ASP A 166 1.04 12.49 9.75
C ASP A 166 0.86 12.99 11.17
N GLU A 167 0.46 12.12 12.10
CA GLU A 167 0.28 12.49 13.49
C GLU A 167 1.61 12.75 14.23
N ALA A 168 2.66 11.98 13.90
CA ALA A 168 4.00 12.24 14.41
C ALA A 168 4.53 13.60 13.92
N ASN A 169 4.33 13.91 12.64
CA ASN A 169 4.68 15.21 12.08
C ASN A 169 3.87 16.35 12.72
N ASP A 170 2.55 16.20 12.92
CA ASP A 170 1.72 17.21 13.60
C ASP A 170 2.24 17.48 15.01
N VAL A 171 2.57 16.44 15.79
CA VAL A 171 3.13 16.62 17.13
C VAL A 171 4.49 17.30 17.11
N LEU A 172 5.37 16.94 16.18
CA LEU A 172 6.69 17.56 16.03
C LEU A 172 6.59 19.04 15.67
N VAL A 173 5.76 19.39 14.68
CA VAL A 173 5.54 20.78 14.26
C VAL A 173 4.94 21.60 15.41
N ASN A 174 3.92 21.07 16.09
CA ASN A 174 3.31 21.74 17.24
C ASN A 174 4.31 21.92 18.40
N ALA A 175 5.20 20.97 18.62
CA ALA A 175 6.23 21.09 19.66
C ALA A 175 7.24 22.19 19.32
N VAL A 176 7.76 22.23 18.10
CA VAL A 176 8.68 23.29 17.65
C VAL A 176 8.00 24.66 17.72
N TYR A 177 6.75 24.76 17.26
CA TYR A 177 5.99 26.00 17.30
C TYR A 177 5.75 26.50 18.73
N ALA A 178 5.28 25.61 19.62
CA ALA A 178 5.11 25.95 21.03
C ALA A 178 6.42 26.40 21.69
N GLU A 179 7.53 25.73 21.38
CA GLU A 179 8.85 26.10 21.89
C GLU A 179 9.25 27.51 21.43
N LYS A 180 9.09 27.83 20.14
CA LYS A 180 9.39 29.17 19.60
C LYS A 180 8.53 30.26 20.22
N LEU A 181 7.23 30.01 20.40
CA LEU A 181 6.33 30.96 21.07
C LEU A 181 6.77 31.23 22.52
N ILE A 182 7.10 30.18 23.28
CA ILE A 182 7.57 30.33 24.66
C ILE A 182 8.92 31.08 24.68
N GLN A 183 9.87 30.72 23.81
CA GLN A 183 11.16 31.39 23.70
C GLN A 183 11.02 32.88 23.38
N TYR A 184 10.11 33.24 22.46
CA TYR A 184 9.84 34.62 22.11
C TYR A 184 9.16 35.36 23.28
N GLY A 185 8.15 34.74 23.90
CA GLY A 185 7.45 35.27 25.06
C GLY A 185 8.34 35.52 26.28
N ASN A 186 9.44 34.78 26.43
CA ASN A 186 10.42 35.00 27.49
C ASN A 186 10.99 36.42 27.53
N ARG A 187 10.98 37.13 26.39
CA ARG A 187 11.42 38.53 26.30
C ARG A 187 10.52 39.48 27.09
N TYR A 188 9.23 39.18 27.18
CA TYR A 188 8.22 40.04 27.78
C TYR A 188 7.89 39.70 29.24
N ARG A 189 8.50 38.65 29.81
CA ARG A 189 8.23 38.19 31.18
C ARG A 189 8.49 39.25 32.25
N LYS A 190 9.52 40.06 32.07
CA LYS A 190 9.91 41.10 33.03
C LYS A 190 8.97 42.30 33.01
N ASP A 191 8.42 42.60 31.84
CA ASP A 191 7.65 43.81 31.60
C ASP A 191 6.15 43.59 31.87
N TYR A 192 5.66 42.36 31.70
CA TYR A 192 4.25 42.02 31.83
C TYR A 192 4.00 40.79 32.72
N SER A 193 3.55 41.02 33.96
CA SER A 193 3.25 39.94 34.92
C SER A 193 2.12 38.98 34.44
N ASN A 194 1.17 39.48 33.64
CA ASN A 194 0.11 38.63 33.07
C ASN A 194 0.65 37.64 32.02
N VAL A 195 1.67 38.06 31.26
CA VAL A 195 2.35 37.22 30.27
C VAL A 195 3.18 36.17 30.98
N ASP A 196 3.89 36.53 32.04
CA ASP A 196 4.67 35.57 32.84
C ASP A 196 3.79 34.43 33.41
N LYS A 197 2.62 34.77 33.97
CA LYS A 197 1.66 33.74 34.44
C LYS A 197 1.20 32.80 33.32
N SER A 198 0.84 33.36 32.17
CA SER A 198 0.34 32.59 31.03
C SER A 198 1.43 31.70 30.42
N LEU A 199 2.66 32.20 30.31
CA LEU A 199 3.80 31.43 29.82
C LEU A 199 4.23 30.32 30.78
N ASN A 200 4.15 30.54 32.10
CA ASN A 200 4.38 29.49 33.08
C ASN A 200 3.35 28.35 32.96
N GLU A 201 2.09 28.68 32.66
CA GLU A 201 1.06 27.67 32.37
C GLU A 201 1.34 26.94 31.05
N ALA A 202 1.72 27.68 30.00
CA ALA A 202 2.09 27.11 28.70
C ALA A 202 3.30 26.16 28.82
N GLU A 203 4.35 26.52 29.57
CA GLU A 203 5.49 25.63 29.86
C GLU A 203 5.07 24.35 30.58
N ARG A 204 4.16 24.44 31.55
CA ARG A 204 3.65 23.27 32.25
C ARG A 204 2.89 22.34 31.30
N LEU A 205 2.10 22.91 30.39
CA LEU A 205 1.37 22.14 29.36
C LEU A 205 2.31 21.52 28.33
N PHE A 206 3.34 22.25 27.92
CA PHE A 206 4.41 21.78 27.04
C PHE A 206 5.10 20.54 27.62
N LYS A 207 5.52 20.61 28.89
CA LYS A 207 6.13 19.47 29.61
C LYS A 207 5.22 18.25 29.72
N ASN A 208 3.90 18.45 29.68
CA ASN A 208 2.89 17.38 29.71
C ASN A 208 2.44 16.93 28.32
N ASN A 209 3.21 17.22 27.25
CA ASN A 209 2.89 16.89 25.86
C ASN A 209 1.57 17.49 25.33
N ARG A 210 1.05 18.55 25.96
CA ARG A 210 -0.19 19.23 25.53
C ARG A 210 0.15 20.45 24.66
N TYR A 211 0.81 20.21 23.53
CA TYR A 211 1.34 21.26 22.65
C TYR A 211 0.27 22.22 22.13
N LYS A 212 -0.86 21.71 21.61
CA LYS A 212 -1.96 22.56 21.09
C LYS A 212 -2.49 23.55 22.13
N ARG A 213 -2.68 23.08 23.37
CA ARG A 213 -3.10 23.93 24.50
C ARG A 213 -2.01 24.90 24.95
N ALA A 214 -0.75 24.50 24.90
CA ALA A 214 0.37 25.40 25.21
C ALA A 214 0.48 26.52 24.18
N ILE A 215 0.28 26.20 22.90
CA ILE A 215 0.23 27.17 21.79
C ILE A 215 -0.90 28.17 22.02
N GLU A 216 -2.13 27.73 22.24
CA GLU A 216 -3.29 28.63 22.46
C GLU A 216 -3.02 29.66 23.57
N ILE A 217 -2.47 29.23 24.70
CA ILE A 217 -2.17 30.11 25.84
C ILE A 217 -1.01 31.06 25.52
N ALA A 218 0.04 30.57 24.85
CA ALA A 218 1.18 31.39 24.47
C ALA A 218 0.80 32.43 23.41
N GLU A 219 -0.01 32.06 22.41
CA GLU A 219 -0.54 32.97 21.39
C GLU A 219 -1.40 34.05 22.03
N GLN A 220 -2.34 33.69 22.90
CA GLN A 220 -3.20 34.66 23.57
C GLN A 220 -2.39 35.66 24.40
N ALA A 221 -1.33 35.19 25.07
CA ALA A 221 -0.44 36.06 25.85
C ALA A 221 0.37 37.00 24.95
N LEU A 222 0.93 36.49 23.84
CA LEU A 222 1.73 37.28 22.90
C LEU A 222 0.89 38.29 22.12
N GLU A 223 -0.29 37.89 21.64
CA GLU A 223 -1.20 38.77 20.89
C GLU A 223 -1.70 39.94 21.74
N SER A 224 -1.76 39.77 23.07
CA SER A 224 -2.11 40.85 24.00
C SER A 224 -1.03 41.92 24.15
N VAL A 225 0.22 41.60 23.82
CA VAL A 225 1.37 42.52 23.88
C VAL A 225 1.69 43.07 22.50
N GLU A 226 1.77 42.19 21.50
CA GLU A 226 2.16 42.52 20.14
C GLU A 226 1.30 41.73 19.14
N PRO A 227 0.22 42.34 18.63
CA PRO A 227 -0.68 41.69 17.69
C PRO A 227 0.02 41.31 16.37
N GLY A 228 -0.21 40.09 15.88
CA GLY A 228 0.29 39.60 14.60
C GLY A 228 1.64 38.89 14.63
N VAL A 229 2.35 38.88 15.76
CA VAL A 229 3.63 38.17 15.91
C VAL A 229 3.49 36.66 15.79
N THR A 230 2.37 36.12 16.28
CA THR A 230 2.04 34.69 16.25
C THR A 230 2.11 34.13 14.82
N LYS A 231 1.51 34.83 13.86
CA LYS A 231 1.52 34.47 12.43
C LYS A 231 2.92 34.48 11.81
N HIS A 232 3.78 35.42 12.20
CA HIS A 232 5.16 35.45 11.71
C HIS A 232 5.97 34.25 12.22
N ILE A 233 5.78 33.87 13.48
CA ILE A 233 6.43 32.68 14.04
C ILE A 233 5.89 31.41 13.40
N GLU A 234 4.59 31.33 13.15
CA GLU A 234 3.95 30.21 12.44
C GLU A 234 4.54 30.04 11.02
N GLU A 235 4.64 31.13 10.26
CA GLU A 235 5.25 31.11 8.91
C GLU A 235 6.73 30.72 8.93
N GLU A 236 7.49 31.11 9.96
CA GLU A 236 8.90 30.69 10.11
C GLU A 236 9.02 29.19 10.39
N VAL A 237 8.10 28.62 11.18
CA VAL A 237 8.11 27.19 11.51
C VAL A 237 7.62 26.33 10.35
N ILE A 238 6.67 26.80 9.55
CA ILE A 238 6.19 26.09 8.34
C ILE A 238 7.23 26.09 7.22
N LYS A 239 8.11 27.10 7.16
CA LYS A 239 9.17 27.22 6.14
C LYS A 239 10.44 26.42 6.47
N GLN A 240 10.59 25.92 7.69
CA GLN A 240 11.69 25.06 8.13
C GLN A 240 11.38 23.58 7.91
#